data_AF-A0A1F8P744-F1
#
_entry.id   AF-A0A1F8P744-F1
#
_cell.length_a   1.000
_cell.length_b   1.000
_cell.length_c   1.000
_cell.angle_alpha   90.00
_cell.angle_beta   90.00
_cell.angle_gamma   90.00
#
_symmetry.space_group_name_H-M   'P 1'
#
loop_
_entity.id
_entity.type
_entity.pdbx_description
1 polymer ?
#
loop_
_entity_poly.entity_id
_entity_poly.type
_entity_poly.pdbx_seq_one_letter_code
_entity_poly.pdbx_strand_id
1 'polypeptide(L)' 'MMGFGLIGLLLMLLFWGGLVIGAALLIRALFPGGKPFPTLPRENLSARQTLDQRYAQGEITREEFEVIRQDIEE' A
#
# COMPACT_ATOMS: atom_id res chain seq x y z
N MET A 1 -12.61 -23.82 38.88
CA MET A 1 -11.32 -24.12 38.21
C MET A 1 -11.38 -23.64 36.75
N MET A 2 -11.43 -22.31 36.51
CA MET A 2 -11.64 -21.71 35.18
C MET A 2 -10.76 -20.44 34.99
N GLY A 3 -9.62 -20.34 35.70
CA GLY A 3 -8.74 -19.16 35.62
C GLY A 3 -7.54 -19.34 34.68
N PHE A 4 -7.02 -20.56 34.57
CA PHE A 4 -5.79 -20.84 33.84
C PHE A 4 -5.94 -20.77 32.31
N GLY A 5 -7.13 -21.10 31.77
CA GLY A 5 -7.37 -21.04 30.32
C GLY A 5 -7.40 -19.61 29.76
N LEU A 6 -7.98 -18.66 30.52
CA LEU A 6 -8.03 -17.25 30.12
C LEU A 6 -6.65 -16.60 30.13
N ILE A 7 -5.84 -16.90 31.16
CA ILE A 7 -4.46 -16.39 31.26
C ILE A 7 -3.62 -16.94 30.11
N GLY A 8 -3.74 -18.23 29.77
CA GLY A 8 -3.04 -18.84 28.64
C GLY A 8 -3.43 -18.21 27.29
N LEU A 9 -4.72 -17.96 27.07
CA LEU A 9 -5.22 -17.29 25.86
C LEU A 9 -4.67 -15.86 25.76
N LEU A 10 -4.68 -15.11 26.87
CA LEU A 10 -4.19 -13.74 26.91
C LEU A 10 -2.69 -13.67 26.58
N LEU A 11 -1.88 -14.56 27.18
CA LEU A 11 -0.44 -14.64 26.93
C LEU A 11 -0.14 -15.01 25.47
N MET A 12 -0.92 -15.94 24.89
CA MET A 12 -0.75 -16.30 23.48
C MET A 12 -1.09 -15.12 22.57
N LEU A 13 -2.18 -14.39 22.85
CA LEU A 13 -2.56 -13.22 22.06
C LEU A 13 -1.53 -12.09 22.18
N LEU A 14 -0.99 -11.88 23.39
CA LEU A 14 0.10 -10.94 23.64
C LEU A 14 1.38 -11.32 22.89
N PHE A 15 1.73 -12.61 22.88
CA PHE A 15 2.89 -13.12 22.15
C PHE A 15 2.73 -12.89 20.64
N TRP A 16 1.60 -13.29 20.05
CA TRP A 16 1.32 -13.08 18.63
C TRP A 16 1.19 -11.61 18.26
N GLY A 17 0.48 -10.82 19.07
CA GLY A 17 0.36 -9.38 18.89
C GLY A 17 1.71 -8.68 18.96
N GLY A 18 2.52 -9.03 19.96
CA GLY A 18 3.89 -8.53 20.11
C GLY A 18 4.78 -8.91 18.92
N LEU A 19 4.68 -10.15 18.43
CA LEU A 19 5.41 -10.62 17.26
C LEU A 19 5.05 -9.82 16.00
N VAL A 20 3.76 -9.57 15.76
CA VAL A 20 3.27 -8.78 14.63
C VAL A 20 3.73 -7.33 14.73
N ILE A 21 3.61 -6.71 15.91
CA ILE A 21 4.06 -5.34 16.14
C ILE A 21 5.58 -5.22 15.95
N GLY A 22 6.35 -6.16 16.50
CA GLY A 22 7.80 -6.20 16.34
C GLY A 22 8.22 -6.34 14.88
N ALA A 23 7.58 -7.24 14.13
CA ALA A 23 7.83 -7.40 12.70
C ALA A 23 7.46 -6.13 11.91
N ALA A 24 6.31 -5.51 12.21
CA ALA A 24 5.88 -4.28 11.56
C ALA A 24 6.85 -3.11 11.83
N LEU A 25 7.34 -2.97 13.07
CA LEU A 25 8.34 -1.97 13.42
C LEU A 25 9.68 -2.23 12.72
N LEU A 26 10.09 -3.50 12.62
CA LEU A 26 11.30 -3.89 11.91
C LEU A 26 11.21 -3.54 10.42
N ILE A 27 10.10 -3.89 9.76
CA ILE A 27 9.84 -3.51 8.36
C ILE A 27 9.82 -1.98 8.21
N ARG A 28 9.16 -1.25 9.11
CA ARG A 28 9.13 0.22 9.08
C ARG A 28 10.52 0.84 9.25
N ALA A 29 11.37 0.24 10.09
CA ALA A 29 12.73 0.71 10.35
C ALA A 29 13.69 0.39 9.19
N LEU A 30 13.53 -0.77 8.53
CA LEU A 30 14.30 -1.15 7.35
C LEU A 30 13.85 -0.43 6.07
N PHE A 31 12.57 -0.04 5.99
CA PHE A 31 12.01 0.70 4.86
C PHE A 31 11.49 2.10 5.27
N PRO A 32 12.36 3.01 5.75
CA PRO A 32 11.96 4.36 6.18
C PRO A 32 11.42 5.24 5.01
N GLY A 33 11.48 4.75 3.77
CA GLY A 33 10.97 5.42 2.57
C GLY A 33 9.62 4.92 2.06
N GLY A 34 9.00 3.93 2.74
CA GLY A 34 7.62 3.54 2.46
C GLY A 34 6.69 4.65 2.90
N LYS A 35 6.53 5.68 2.06
CA LYS A 35 5.50 6.71 2.21
C LYS A 35 4.22 6.01 2.67
N PRO A 36 3.58 6.43 3.78
CA PRO A 36 2.23 5.95 4.06
C PRO A 36 1.50 6.17 2.76
N PHE A 37 0.98 5.11 2.14
CA PHE A 37 0.23 5.20 0.89
C PHE A 37 -0.60 6.46 1.02
N PRO A 38 -0.27 7.56 0.31
CA PRO A 38 -1.23 8.62 0.25
C PRO A 38 -2.41 7.91 -0.35
N THR A 39 -3.54 7.97 0.34
CA THR A 39 -4.84 7.75 -0.25
C THR A 39 -5.00 8.81 -1.35
N LEU A 40 -4.15 8.77 -2.38
CA LEU A 40 -4.48 9.25 -3.70
C LEU A 40 -5.64 8.37 -4.13
N PRO A 41 -6.68 8.96 -4.75
CA PRO A 41 -7.80 8.20 -5.26
C PRO A 41 -7.23 7.04 -6.06
N ARG A 42 -7.59 5.81 -5.66
CA ARG A 42 -7.11 4.58 -6.32
C ARG A 42 -7.37 4.61 -7.84
N GLU A 43 -8.37 5.42 -8.24
CA GLU A 43 -8.65 5.81 -9.63
C GLU A 43 -7.45 6.46 -10.35
N ASN A 44 -6.79 7.48 -9.78
CA ASN A 44 -5.70 8.20 -10.44
C ASN A 44 -4.47 7.31 -10.71
N LEU A 45 -4.19 6.35 -9.82
CA LEU A 45 -3.15 5.36 -10.06
C LEU A 45 -3.53 4.42 -11.21
N SER A 46 -4.79 4.00 -11.30
CA SER A 46 -5.26 3.14 -12.39
C SER A 46 -5.31 3.87 -13.74
N ALA A 47 -5.71 5.15 -13.74
CA ALA A 47 -5.79 5.98 -14.94
C ALA A 47 -4.40 6.20 -15.55
N ARG A 48 -3.40 6.56 -14.73
CA ARG A 48 -2.01 6.69 -15.19
C ARG A 48 -1.42 5.37 -15.67
N GLN A 49 -1.64 4.27 -14.94
CA GLN A 49 -1.15 2.95 -15.36
C GLN A 49 -1.73 2.53 -16.72
N THR A 50 -3.01 2.83 -16.95
CA THR A 50 -3.66 2.55 -18.23
C THR A 50 -3.10 3.44 -19.35
N LEU A 51 -2.87 4.72 -19.06
CA LEU A 51 -2.29 5.68 -20.01
C LEU A 51 -0.88 5.27 -20.45
N ASP A 52 0.00 4.95 -19.49
CA ASP A 52 1.37 4.50 -19.74
C ASP A 52 1.40 3.22 -20.57
N GLN A 53 0.49 2.28 -20.30
CA GLN A 53 0.39 1.03 -21.05
C GLN A 53 0.05 1.28 -22.53
N ARG A 54 -0.89 2.18 -22.83
CA ARG A 54 -1.28 2.50 -24.21
C ARG A 54 -0.18 3.26 -24.96
N TYR A 55 0.54 4.15 -24.27
CA TYR A 55 1.71 4.82 -24.85
C TYR A 55 2.82 3.82 -25.19
N ALA A 56 3.10 2.87 -24.30
CA ALA A 56 4.08 1.82 -24.53
C ALA A 56 3.68 0.85 -25.67
N GLN A 57 2.37 0.62 -25.84
CA GLN A 57 1.82 -0.13 -26.96
C GLN A 57 1.83 0.67 -28.27
N GLY A 58 2.10 1.98 -28.22
CA GLY A 58 2.07 2.87 -29.37
C GLY A 58 0.66 3.16 -29.88
N GLU A 59 -0.37 2.88 -29.07
CA GLU A 59 -1.78 3.12 -29.43
C GLU A 59 -2.14 4.60 -29.37
N ILE A 60 -1.36 5.40 -28.64
CA ILE A 60 -1.54 6.85 -28.50
C ILE A 60 -0.24 7.58 -28.84
N THR A 61 -0.39 8.76 -29.41
CA THR A 61 0.72 9.65 -29.73
C THR A 61 1.23 10.37 -28.48
N ARG A 62 2.42 10.98 -28.56
CA ARG A 62 3.00 11.72 -27.44
C ARG A 62 2.16 12.94 -27.06
N GLU A 63 1.55 13.57 -28.05
CA GLU A 63 0.69 14.73 -27.89
C GLU A 63 -0.57 14.36 -27.09
N GLU A 64 -1.21 13.24 -27.43
CA GLU A 64 -2.37 12.72 -26.70
C GLU A 64 -2.01 12.28 -25.28
N PHE A 65 -0.85 11.68 -25.09
CA PHE A 65 -0.34 11.30 -23.77
C PHE A 65 -0.22 12.50 -22.83
N GLU A 66 0.40 13.59 -23.28
CA GLU A 66 0.63 14.78 -22.45
C GLU A 66 -0.70 15.47 -22.06
N VAL A 67 -1.67 15.54 -22.97
CA VAL A 67 -3.00 16.13 -22.68
C VAL A 67 -3.73 15.33 -21.61
N ILE A 68 -3.81 14.00 -21.76
CA ILE A 68 -4.51 13.15 -20.80
C ILE A 68 -3.77 13.09 -19.47
N ARG A 69 -2.43 13.13 -19.50
CA ARG A 69 -1.63 13.20 -18.28
C ARG A 69 -1.91 14.47 -17.48
N GLN A 70 -2.05 15.62 -18.14
CA GLN A 70 -2.40 16.88 -17.49
C GLN A 70 -3.81 16.82 -16.89
N ASP A 71 -4.77 16.24 -17.61
CA ASP A 71 -6.16 16.06 -17.15
C ASP A 71 -6.26 15.14 -15.91
N ILE A 72 -5.38 14.13 -15.78
CA ILE A 72 -5.29 13.26 -14.59
C ILE A 72 -4.52 13.92 -13.43
N GLU A 73 -3.72 14.95 -13.72
CA GLU A 73 -2.91 15.71 -12.76
C GLU A 73 -3.65 16.90 -12.13
N GLU A 74 -4.67 17.45 -12.81
CA GLU A 74 -5.59 18.49 -12.28
C GLU A 74 -6.67 17.92 -11.36
#